data_AF-A0A1Z4KU80-F1
#
_entry.id   AF-A0A1Z4KU80-F1
#
_cell.length_a   1.000
_cell.length_b   1.000
_cell.length_c   1.000
_cell.angle_alpha   90.00
_cell.angle_beta   90.00
_cell.angle_gamma   90.00
#
_symmetry.space_group_name_H-M   'P 1'
#
loop_
_entity.id
_entity.type
_entity.pdbx_description
1 polymer ?
#
loop_
_entity_poly.entity_id
_entity_poly.type
_entity_poly.pdbx_seq_one_letter_code
_entity_poly.pdbx_strand_id
1 'polypeptide(L)'
;MTTLLVLGNTNESTFANSVIAANAKAEEIFEQGLTNIFVVHSRKSYAKLKCNENWVDHAEANGVSRELFVDKIVEITAEDDSIKRFVDYIEFILKGIPNGSNLIVDITNGTSLQKNLLSIASYILDVKNQYTIDSDKLFALTEERGFMPTDILLSCYAPVPDSTRLDSIAYLNLSEMVRYRKIIESHTNKYVAIDSSSSDKEFFKDNLGHSIQLKLQGDQSKDNAIYRIAASSISASVEDLIRLLVSKFILADTPDGVDRKTFGQKLKIIQAKIEKDAPSDFDIEFFSKFNDFILYLRNSSTHKGKLLNDLEKFKAELSVKMAFPFIEFYTDIVHPLLSSGELSREPKHMKKLTYADIAPGDTLYYGLDGDDTGKILEELFLSCSDESSFRKLSKDVANAISKISKFVTDKLGKNAVVFEAGDDLLFKGNLQEDMLFEMQAMYSQLTPGLTCSIGYGRSFQEVYLALKLAKTQPGKNAIVGIELC
;
A
#
# COMPACT_ATOMS: atom_id res chain seq x y z
N MET A 1 -9.27 27.45 -7.89
CA MET A 1 -10.36 27.00 -8.78
C MET A 1 -10.95 25.74 -8.22
N THR A 2 -12.27 25.69 -8.07
CA THR A 2 -12.99 24.52 -7.55
C THR A 2 -13.99 24.04 -8.59
N THR A 3 -13.91 22.77 -8.94
CA THR A 3 -14.77 22.12 -9.93
C THR A 3 -15.69 21.13 -9.22
N LEU A 4 -16.97 21.13 -9.57
CA LEU A 4 -17.95 20.13 -9.16
C LEU A 4 -18.19 19.14 -10.30
N LEU A 5 -18.17 17.85 -9.99
CA LEU A 5 -18.72 16.79 -10.82
C LEU A 5 -19.96 16.21 -10.14
N VAL A 6 -21.10 16.27 -10.82
CA VAL A 6 -22.40 15.85 -10.27
C VAL A 6 -23.23 15.12 -11.33
N LEU A 7 -24.11 14.23 -10.89
CA LEU A 7 -25.05 13.54 -11.77
C LEU A 7 -26.33 14.37 -11.93
N GLY A 8 -26.97 14.32 -13.10
CA GLY A 8 -28.28 14.94 -13.30
C GLY A 8 -29.39 14.19 -12.56
N ASN A 9 -30.47 14.90 -12.19
CA ASN A 9 -31.64 14.31 -11.53
C ASN A 9 -32.95 14.72 -12.21
N THR A 10 -33.97 13.86 -12.16
CA THR A 10 -35.33 14.22 -12.59
C THR A 10 -36.09 15.03 -11.54
N ASN A 11 -35.63 15.02 -10.29
CA ASN A 11 -36.11 15.94 -9.27
C ASN A 11 -35.24 17.20 -9.29
N GLU A 12 -35.81 18.28 -9.80
CA GLU A 12 -35.19 19.60 -9.94
C GLU A 12 -34.70 20.17 -8.60
N SER A 13 -35.48 20.00 -7.53
CA SER A 13 -35.11 20.47 -6.20
C SER A 13 -33.92 19.72 -5.61
N THR A 14 -33.89 18.38 -5.75
CA THR A 14 -32.75 17.58 -5.30
C THR A 14 -31.46 17.96 -6.04
N PHE A 15 -31.56 18.20 -7.35
CA PHE A 15 -30.43 18.65 -8.14
C PHE A 15 -29.91 20.01 -7.67
N ALA A 16 -30.77 21.03 -7.59
CA ALA A 16 -30.37 22.36 -7.11
C ALA A 16 -29.77 22.31 -5.70
N ASN A 17 -30.43 21.63 -4.77
CA ASN A 17 -29.99 21.49 -3.39
C ASN A 17 -28.57 20.92 -3.30
N SER A 18 -28.24 19.88 -4.08
CA SER A 18 -26.88 19.31 -4.08
C SER A 18 -25.82 20.27 -4.62
N VAL A 19 -26.15 21.06 -5.65
CA VAL A 19 -25.22 22.04 -6.23
C VAL A 19 -24.99 23.21 -5.28
N ILE A 20 -26.06 23.70 -4.64
CA ILE A 20 -25.98 24.76 -3.62
C ILE A 20 -25.17 24.27 -2.42
N ALA A 21 -25.44 23.05 -1.94
CA ALA A 21 -24.67 22.44 -0.86
C ALA A 21 -23.19 22.33 -1.20
N ALA A 22 -22.87 21.87 -2.41
CA ALA A 22 -21.49 21.78 -2.90
C ALA A 22 -20.82 23.16 -3.02
N ASN A 23 -21.55 24.20 -3.45
CA ASN A 23 -21.02 25.56 -3.51
C ASN A 23 -20.71 26.13 -2.12
N ALA A 24 -21.66 26.04 -1.19
CA ALA A 24 -21.45 26.45 0.19
C ALA A 24 -20.31 25.66 0.84
N LYS A 25 -20.20 24.36 0.54
CA LYS A 25 -19.10 23.53 1.03
C LYS A 25 -17.75 23.95 0.44
N ALA A 26 -17.69 24.29 -0.84
CA ALA A 26 -16.49 24.79 -1.49
C ALA A 26 -16.01 26.11 -0.85
N GLU A 27 -16.93 27.03 -0.56
CA GLU A 27 -16.64 28.28 0.16
C GLU A 27 -16.11 27.99 1.57
N GLU A 28 -16.70 27.02 2.29
CA GLU A 28 -16.26 26.63 3.63
C GLU A 28 -14.83 26.05 3.65
N ILE A 29 -14.49 25.16 2.71
CA ILE A 29 -13.25 24.38 2.77
C ILE A 29 -12.11 24.94 1.92
N PHE A 30 -12.41 25.74 0.90
CA PHE A 30 -11.42 26.29 -0.04
C PHE A 30 -11.42 27.82 -0.11
N GLU A 31 -12.26 28.49 0.69
CA GLU A 31 -12.41 29.95 0.68
C GLU A 31 -12.80 30.50 -0.72
N GLN A 32 -13.35 29.63 -1.59
CA GLN A 32 -13.73 29.94 -2.96
C GLN A 32 -14.92 29.07 -3.39
N GLY A 33 -15.95 29.69 -3.94
CA GLY A 33 -17.09 29.01 -4.57
C GLY A 33 -16.74 28.23 -5.84
N LEU A 34 -17.74 27.60 -6.45
CA LEU A 34 -17.56 26.79 -7.64
C LEU A 34 -17.21 27.64 -8.86
N THR A 35 -16.27 27.12 -9.66
CA THR A 35 -15.81 27.75 -10.91
C THR A 35 -16.27 26.99 -12.15
N ASN A 36 -16.57 25.69 -12.02
CA ASN A 36 -17.12 24.86 -13.08
C ASN A 36 -17.99 23.76 -12.46
N ILE A 37 -19.11 23.43 -13.09
CA ILE A 37 -20.03 22.38 -12.67
C ILE A 37 -20.27 21.44 -13.86
N PHE A 38 -19.58 20.32 -13.87
CA PHE A 38 -19.78 19.27 -14.87
C PHE A 38 -20.96 18.39 -14.46
N VAL A 39 -21.99 18.36 -15.30
CA VAL A 39 -23.20 17.58 -15.04
C VAL A 39 -23.31 16.43 -16.02
N VAL A 40 -23.31 15.20 -15.50
CA VAL A 40 -23.51 13.99 -16.29
C VAL A 40 -24.99 13.59 -16.21
N HIS A 41 -25.72 13.77 -17.31
CA HIS A 41 -27.15 13.49 -17.39
C HIS A 41 -27.46 12.17 -18.09
N SER A 42 -28.57 11.54 -17.68
CA SER A 42 -29.36 10.72 -18.60
C SER A 42 -30.23 11.63 -19.48
N ARG A 43 -30.71 11.15 -20.62
CA ARG A 43 -31.66 11.90 -21.46
C ARG A 43 -32.88 12.34 -20.67
N LYS A 44 -33.36 11.49 -19.75
CA LYS A 44 -34.52 11.78 -18.90
C LYS A 44 -34.24 12.91 -17.92
N SER A 45 -33.09 12.88 -17.22
CA SER A 45 -32.75 13.97 -16.29
C SER A 45 -32.46 15.28 -17.01
N TYR A 46 -31.77 15.23 -18.15
CA TYR A 46 -31.53 16.42 -18.97
C TYR A 46 -32.84 17.05 -19.46
N ALA A 47 -33.72 16.26 -20.07
CA ALA A 47 -35.01 16.76 -20.55
C ALA A 47 -35.83 17.37 -19.43
N LYS A 48 -35.85 16.73 -18.25
CA LYS A 48 -36.62 17.23 -17.11
C LYS A 48 -36.08 18.56 -16.58
N LEU A 49 -34.75 18.70 -16.44
CA LEU A 49 -34.11 19.94 -15.99
C LEU A 49 -34.18 21.08 -17.01
N LYS A 50 -34.26 20.77 -18.32
CA LYS A 50 -34.46 21.81 -19.36
C LYS A 50 -35.91 22.24 -19.53
N CYS A 51 -36.88 21.38 -19.18
CA CYS A 51 -38.30 21.73 -19.29
C CYS A 51 -38.78 22.72 -18.22
N ASN A 52 -38.08 22.83 -17.09
CA ASN A 52 -38.41 23.75 -16.01
C ASN A 52 -37.13 24.35 -15.43
N GLU A 53 -36.95 25.65 -15.57
CA GLU A 53 -35.73 26.35 -15.13
C GLU A 53 -35.84 26.94 -13.71
N ASN A 54 -36.92 26.67 -12.96
CA ASN A 54 -37.06 27.15 -11.56
C ASN A 54 -35.87 26.78 -10.66
N TRP A 55 -35.19 25.66 -10.96
CA TRP A 55 -34.00 25.25 -10.22
C TRP A 55 -32.78 26.13 -10.51
N VAL A 56 -32.70 26.73 -11.70
CA VAL A 56 -31.65 27.67 -12.10
C VAL A 56 -31.83 28.97 -11.33
N ASP A 57 -33.05 29.52 -11.32
CA ASP A 57 -33.38 30.73 -10.56
C ASP A 57 -33.04 30.56 -9.07
N HIS A 58 -33.35 29.38 -8.52
CA HIS A 58 -33.02 29.04 -7.15
C HIS A 58 -31.49 28.91 -6.92
N ALA A 59 -30.75 28.33 -7.86
CA ALA A 59 -29.29 28.24 -7.78
C ALA A 59 -28.62 29.63 -7.86
N GLU A 60 -29.10 30.51 -8.75
CA GLU A 60 -28.59 31.88 -8.92
C GLU A 60 -28.88 32.73 -7.67
N ALA A 61 -30.07 32.61 -7.09
CA ALA A 61 -30.40 33.26 -5.82
C ALA A 61 -29.49 32.84 -4.66
N ASN A 62 -28.83 31.69 -4.77
CA ASN A 62 -27.86 31.16 -3.80
C ASN A 62 -26.41 31.26 -4.30
N GLY A 63 -26.12 32.18 -5.23
CA GLY A 63 -24.75 32.52 -5.63
C GLY A 63 -24.12 31.60 -6.69
N VAL A 64 -24.88 30.67 -7.28
CA VAL A 64 -24.39 29.77 -8.33
C VAL A 64 -24.85 30.27 -9.70
N SER A 65 -23.93 30.86 -10.47
CA SER A 65 -24.23 31.36 -11.82
C SER A 65 -24.57 30.23 -12.80
N ARG A 66 -25.55 30.46 -13.68
CA ARG A 66 -25.92 29.52 -14.74
C ARG A 66 -24.80 29.26 -15.76
N GLU A 67 -23.83 30.16 -15.88
CA GLU A 67 -22.70 30.03 -16.80
C GLU A 67 -21.70 28.97 -16.36
N LEU A 68 -21.75 28.54 -15.09
CA LEU A 68 -20.85 27.53 -14.54
C LEU A 68 -21.18 26.10 -15.01
N PHE A 69 -22.39 25.87 -15.53
CA PHE A 69 -22.88 24.54 -15.86
C PHE A 69 -22.38 24.06 -17.23
N VAL A 70 -21.74 22.89 -17.22
CA VAL A 70 -21.30 22.16 -18.42
C VAL A 70 -22.09 20.86 -18.50
N ASP A 71 -23.21 20.90 -19.22
CA ASP A 71 -24.12 19.76 -19.35
C ASP A 71 -23.59 18.73 -20.38
N LYS A 72 -23.60 17.44 -20.02
CA LYS A 72 -23.37 16.34 -20.97
C LYS A 72 -24.34 15.19 -20.76
N ILE A 73 -24.96 14.73 -21.85
CA ILE A 73 -25.77 13.52 -21.84
C ILE A 73 -24.87 12.31 -22.06
N VAL A 74 -24.82 11.41 -21.07
CA VAL A 74 -24.17 10.11 -21.13
C VAL A 74 -25.17 9.06 -20.62
N GLU A 75 -25.75 8.30 -21.53
CA GLU A 75 -26.60 7.16 -21.17
C GLU A 75 -25.73 6.05 -20.60
N ILE A 76 -25.92 5.75 -19.31
CA ILE A 76 -25.18 4.70 -18.58
C ILE A 76 -26.06 3.46 -18.50
N THR A 77 -25.69 2.43 -19.25
CA THR A 77 -26.28 1.09 -19.25
C THR A 77 -25.24 0.07 -18.79
N ALA A 78 -25.64 -1.20 -18.64
CA ALA A 78 -24.72 -2.27 -18.29
C ALA A 78 -23.83 -2.74 -19.48
N GLU A 79 -23.92 -2.07 -20.63
CA GLU A 79 -23.17 -2.44 -21.84
C GLU A 79 -21.78 -1.78 -21.86
N ASP A 80 -20.76 -2.50 -22.34
CA ASP A 80 -19.37 -2.04 -22.32
C ASP A 80 -19.14 -0.70 -23.05
N ASP A 81 -19.80 -0.47 -24.19
CA ASP A 81 -19.67 0.78 -24.96
C ASP A 81 -20.19 1.99 -24.16
N SER A 82 -21.24 1.79 -23.37
CA SER A 82 -21.81 2.82 -22.50
C SER A 82 -20.84 3.19 -21.37
N ILE A 83 -20.24 2.20 -20.72
CA ILE A 83 -19.24 2.41 -19.67
C ILE A 83 -18.01 3.13 -20.25
N LYS A 84 -17.55 2.73 -21.43
CA LYS A 84 -16.43 3.38 -22.11
C LYS A 84 -16.69 4.86 -22.36
N ARG A 85 -17.87 5.24 -22.87
CA ARG A 85 -18.24 6.64 -23.09
C ARG A 85 -18.25 7.45 -21.80
N PHE A 86 -18.68 6.84 -20.68
CA PHE A 86 -18.59 7.49 -19.38
C PHE A 86 -17.14 7.73 -18.97
N VAL A 87 -16.27 6.71 -19.07
CA VAL A 87 -14.84 6.82 -18.74
C VAL A 87 -14.15 7.88 -19.60
N ASP A 88 -14.37 7.88 -20.92
CA ASP A 88 -13.80 8.87 -21.84
C ASP A 88 -14.21 10.30 -21.46
N TYR A 89 -15.45 10.49 -20.97
CA TYR A 89 -15.93 11.79 -20.54
C TYR A 89 -15.34 12.22 -19.19
N ILE A 90 -15.21 11.29 -18.23
CA ILE A 90 -14.50 11.56 -16.98
C ILE A 90 -13.04 11.94 -17.27
N GLU A 91 -12.37 11.22 -18.18
CA GLU A 91 -11.01 11.54 -18.59
C GLU A 91 -10.91 12.93 -19.22
N PHE A 92 -11.86 13.31 -20.09
CA PHE A 92 -11.95 14.65 -20.67
C PHE A 92 -12.05 15.73 -19.59
N ILE A 93 -12.92 15.54 -18.58
CA ILE A 93 -13.08 16.48 -17.47
C ILE A 93 -11.76 16.64 -16.73
N LEU A 94 -11.13 15.52 -16.32
CA LEU A 94 -9.91 15.54 -15.53
C LEU A 94 -8.73 16.18 -16.26
N LYS A 95 -8.60 15.94 -17.57
CA LYS A 95 -7.58 16.58 -18.42
C LYS A 95 -7.79 18.09 -18.53
N GLY A 96 -9.04 18.55 -18.43
CA GLY A 96 -9.40 19.97 -18.47
C GLY A 96 -9.21 20.70 -17.13
N ILE A 97 -9.02 20.00 -16.02
CA ILE A 97 -8.84 20.61 -14.70
C ILE A 97 -7.35 20.99 -14.52
N PRO A 98 -7.01 22.26 -14.28
CA PRO A 98 -5.63 22.68 -14.07
C PRO A 98 -5.01 22.00 -12.83
N ASN A 99 -3.71 21.69 -12.89
CA ASN A 99 -2.96 21.16 -11.74
C ASN A 99 -3.10 22.09 -10.52
N GLY A 100 -3.40 21.51 -9.35
CA GLY A 100 -3.62 22.26 -8.12
C GLY A 100 -5.07 22.78 -7.92
N SER A 101 -5.97 22.52 -8.86
CA SER A 101 -7.40 22.82 -8.67
C SER A 101 -8.09 21.79 -7.77
N ASN A 102 -9.14 22.22 -7.08
CA ASN A 102 -9.95 21.36 -6.23
C ASN A 102 -11.05 20.69 -7.05
N LEU A 103 -11.26 19.40 -6.84
CA LEU A 103 -12.37 18.63 -7.42
C LEU A 103 -13.27 18.15 -6.29
N ILE A 104 -14.55 18.51 -6.36
CA ILE A 104 -15.64 17.98 -5.55
C ILE A 104 -16.44 17.00 -6.41
N VAL A 105 -16.77 15.84 -5.86
CA VAL A 105 -17.71 14.90 -6.47
C VAL A 105 -18.94 14.77 -5.58
N ASP A 106 -20.12 15.05 -6.13
CA ASP A 106 -21.41 14.82 -5.48
C ASP A 106 -22.04 13.51 -5.98
N ILE A 107 -22.37 12.62 -5.06
CA ILE A 107 -23.03 11.33 -5.36
C ILE A 107 -24.50 11.31 -4.92
N THR A 108 -25.09 12.47 -4.62
CA THR A 108 -26.50 12.60 -4.20
C THR A 108 -27.46 12.24 -5.34
N ASN A 109 -27.11 12.58 -6.57
CA ASN A 109 -27.99 12.51 -7.74
C ASN A 109 -27.74 11.29 -8.63
N GLY A 110 -28.56 11.12 -9.68
CA GLY A 110 -28.45 10.04 -10.65
C GLY A 110 -29.12 8.74 -10.23
N THR A 111 -29.15 7.77 -11.14
CA THR A 111 -29.65 6.42 -10.85
C THR A 111 -28.63 5.64 -10.02
N SER A 112 -29.04 4.53 -9.40
CA SER A 112 -28.13 3.67 -8.62
C SER A 112 -26.91 3.22 -9.44
N LEU A 113 -27.09 2.90 -10.73
CA LEU A 113 -26.00 2.51 -11.61
C LEU A 113 -25.01 3.67 -11.84
N GLN A 114 -25.53 4.87 -12.10
CA GLN A 114 -24.69 6.07 -12.31
C GLN A 114 -23.91 6.45 -11.04
N LYS A 115 -24.57 6.41 -9.88
CA LYS A 115 -23.96 6.66 -8.58
C LYS A 115 -22.81 5.69 -8.30
N ASN A 116 -23.07 4.40 -8.49
CA ASN A 116 -22.06 3.37 -8.29
C ASN A 116 -20.85 3.59 -9.20
N LEU A 117 -21.07 3.85 -10.48
CA LEU A 117 -19.97 4.06 -11.43
C LEU A 117 -19.16 5.33 -11.12
N LEU A 118 -19.83 6.43 -10.73
CA LEU A 118 -19.15 7.66 -10.32
C LEU A 118 -18.36 7.47 -9.01
N SER A 119 -18.91 6.73 -8.05
CA SER A 119 -18.22 6.38 -6.81
C SER A 119 -16.97 5.53 -7.07
N ILE A 120 -17.06 4.52 -7.95
CA ILE A 120 -15.91 3.71 -8.38
C ILE A 120 -14.86 4.58 -9.07
N ALA A 121 -15.26 5.44 -10.00
CA ALA A 121 -14.34 6.35 -10.67
C ALA A 121 -13.63 7.27 -9.67
N SER A 122 -14.37 7.83 -8.71
CA SER A 122 -13.83 8.71 -7.67
C SER A 122 -12.83 7.99 -6.76
N TYR A 123 -13.09 6.72 -6.43
CA TYR A 123 -12.15 5.86 -5.70
C TYR A 123 -10.86 5.61 -6.48
N ILE A 124 -10.96 5.24 -7.77
CA ILE A 124 -9.80 5.00 -8.65
C ILE A 124 -8.93 6.27 -8.74
N LEU A 125 -9.58 7.43 -8.83
CA LEU A 125 -8.94 8.74 -8.98
C LEU A 125 -8.41 9.35 -7.68
N ASP A 126 -8.63 8.70 -6.54
CA ASP A 126 -8.24 9.20 -5.21
C ASP A 126 -8.86 10.59 -4.90
N VAL A 127 -10.11 10.82 -5.30
CA VAL A 127 -10.79 12.09 -5.05
C VAL A 127 -11.14 12.18 -3.56
N LYS A 128 -10.52 13.12 -2.84
CA LYS A 128 -10.74 13.30 -1.40
C LYS A 128 -12.10 13.91 -1.05
N ASN A 129 -12.57 14.84 -1.87
CA ASN A 129 -13.75 15.66 -1.60
C ASN A 129 -14.99 15.03 -2.25
N GLN A 130 -15.44 13.91 -1.68
CA GLN A 130 -16.67 13.24 -2.10
C GLN A 130 -17.76 13.50 -1.08
N TYR A 131 -18.96 13.88 -1.53
CA TYR A 131 -20.05 14.26 -0.64
C TYR A 131 -21.40 13.72 -1.10
N THR A 132 -22.32 13.63 -0.14
CA THR A 132 -23.72 13.31 -0.38
C THR A 132 -24.60 14.10 0.60
N ILE A 133 -25.81 14.46 0.18
CA ILE A 133 -26.84 14.88 1.14
C ILE A 133 -27.29 13.64 1.90
N ASP A 134 -27.12 13.65 3.22
CA ASP A 134 -27.67 12.65 4.13
C ASP A 134 -29.17 12.87 4.25
N SER A 135 -29.95 11.98 3.63
CA SER A 135 -31.41 12.07 3.65
C SER A 135 -31.99 11.89 5.03
N ASP A 136 -31.41 11.01 5.86
CA ASP A 136 -31.93 10.73 7.20
C ASP A 136 -31.75 11.94 8.10
N LYS A 137 -30.58 12.59 8.00
CA LYS A 137 -30.31 13.85 8.69
C LYS A 137 -31.19 14.99 8.18
N LEU A 138 -31.42 15.06 6.86
CA LEU A 138 -32.30 16.07 6.27
C LEU A 138 -33.73 15.92 6.77
N PHE A 139 -34.28 14.70 6.78
CA PHE A 139 -35.63 14.43 7.28
C PHE A 139 -35.78 14.70 8.79
N ALA A 140 -34.71 14.53 9.57
CA ALA A 140 -34.73 14.87 10.99
C ALA A 140 -34.76 16.39 11.24
N LEU A 141 -34.26 17.20 10.30
CA LEU A 141 -34.20 18.66 10.43
C LEU A 141 -35.39 19.37 9.81
N THR A 142 -36.02 18.78 8.79
CA THR A 142 -37.21 19.35 8.15
C THR A 142 -38.07 18.27 7.50
N GLU A 143 -39.40 18.40 7.66
CA GLU A 143 -40.38 17.60 6.93
C GLU A 143 -40.72 18.20 5.55
N GLU A 144 -40.22 19.40 5.26
CA GLU A 144 -40.46 20.06 3.99
C GLU A 144 -39.84 19.28 2.83
N ARG A 145 -40.44 19.42 1.64
CA ARG A 145 -39.92 18.86 0.40
C ARG A 145 -39.73 20.01 -0.59
N GLY A 146 -38.67 19.94 -1.37
CA GLY A 146 -38.38 20.94 -2.40
C GLY A 146 -37.05 21.63 -2.16
N PHE A 147 -37.00 22.90 -2.53
CA PHE A 147 -35.82 23.75 -2.38
C PHE A 147 -35.58 24.05 -0.90
N MET A 148 -34.34 23.81 -0.44
CA MET A 148 -34.00 23.90 0.97
C MET A 148 -33.09 25.11 1.25
N PRO A 149 -33.18 25.73 2.43
CA PRO A 149 -32.21 26.71 2.90
C PRO A 149 -30.78 26.17 2.93
N THR A 150 -29.82 27.03 2.59
CA THR A 150 -28.39 26.68 2.47
C THR A 150 -27.77 26.20 3.78
N ASP A 151 -28.17 26.76 4.92
CA ASP A 151 -27.72 26.35 6.26
C ASP A 151 -28.15 24.91 6.59
N ILE A 152 -29.39 24.55 6.27
CA ILE A 152 -29.88 23.18 6.40
C ILE A 152 -29.10 22.24 5.47
N LEU A 153 -28.96 22.62 4.20
CA LEU A 153 -28.25 21.82 3.20
C LEU A 153 -26.80 21.54 3.60
N LEU A 154 -26.06 22.56 4.02
CA LEU A 154 -24.67 22.43 4.44
C LEU A 154 -24.53 21.50 5.66
N SER A 155 -25.47 21.59 6.61
CA SER A 155 -25.49 20.71 7.78
C SER A 155 -25.72 19.23 7.42
N CYS A 156 -26.44 18.96 6.33
CA CYS A 156 -26.74 17.62 5.81
C CYS A 156 -25.74 17.12 4.76
N TYR A 157 -24.81 17.98 4.31
CA TYR A 157 -23.86 17.66 3.26
C TYR A 157 -22.66 16.90 3.84
N ALA A 158 -22.81 15.59 3.93
CA ALA A 158 -21.88 14.71 4.61
C ALA A 158 -20.75 14.27 3.67
N PRO A 159 -19.49 14.27 4.13
CA PRO A 159 -18.40 13.66 3.40
C PRO A 159 -18.60 12.14 3.36
N VAL A 160 -18.32 11.54 2.20
CA VAL A 160 -18.24 10.09 2.04
C VAL A 160 -17.00 9.57 2.79
N PRO A 161 -17.04 8.38 3.43
CA PRO A 161 -15.89 7.82 4.11
C PRO A 161 -14.64 7.76 3.23
N ASP A 162 -13.46 7.91 3.85
CA ASP A 162 -12.17 7.79 3.16
C ASP A 162 -12.05 6.42 2.49
N SER A 163 -12.25 6.42 1.18
CA SER A 163 -12.26 5.23 0.35
C SER A 163 -10.89 4.53 0.30
N THR A 164 -9.79 5.20 0.67
CA THR A 164 -8.46 4.58 0.68
C THR A 164 -8.29 3.56 1.81
N ARG A 165 -9.20 3.55 2.79
CA ARG A 165 -9.31 2.45 3.76
C ARG A 165 -9.71 1.11 3.13
N LEU A 166 -10.23 1.13 1.91
CA LEU A 166 -10.55 -0.09 1.15
C LEU A 166 -9.33 -0.68 0.44
N ASP A 167 -8.21 0.05 0.33
CA ASP A 167 -7.00 -0.42 -0.36
C ASP A 167 -6.50 -1.74 0.26
N SER A 168 -6.66 -1.94 1.58
CA SER A 168 -6.24 -3.16 2.28
C SER A 168 -7.03 -4.41 1.91
N ILE A 169 -8.24 -4.26 1.36
CA ILE A 169 -9.07 -5.39 0.92
C ILE A 169 -8.49 -6.01 -0.35
N ALA A 170 -7.74 -5.24 -1.16
CA ALA A 170 -7.13 -5.73 -2.40
C ALA A 170 -6.22 -6.95 -2.17
N TYR A 171 -5.54 -7.00 -1.02
CA TYR A 171 -4.65 -8.11 -0.66
C TYR A 171 -5.37 -9.45 -0.52
N LEU A 172 -6.67 -9.45 -0.18
CA LEU A 172 -7.48 -10.67 -0.11
C LEU A 172 -7.63 -11.35 -1.48
N ASN A 173 -7.41 -10.61 -2.57
CA ASN A 173 -7.47 -11.11 -3.94
C ASN A 173 -6.10 -11.09 -4.63
N LEU A 174 -5.00 -11.17 -3.86
CA LEU A 174 -3.63 -11.08 -4.40
C LEU A 174 -3.43 -9.86 -5.32
N SER A 175 -4.17 -8.79 -5.04
CA SER A 175 -4.17 -7.55 -5.81
C SER A 175 -3.51 -6.46 -4.96
N GLU A 176 -2.93 -5.48 -5.63
CA GLU A 176 -2.29 -4.34 -4.98
C GLU A 176 -2.83 -3.04 -5.55
N MET A 177 -3.22 -2.11 -4.66
CA MET A 177 -3.54 -0.74 -5.03
C MET A 177 -2.32 0.15 -4.85
N VAL A 178 -1.71 0.55 -5.97
CA VAL A 178 -0.52 1.42 -5.96
C VAL A 178 -0.92 2.87 -6.24
N ARG A 179 -0.88 3.71 -5.20
CA ARG A 179 -1.15 5.16 -5.32
C ARG A 179 0.15 5.95 -5.43
N TYR A 180 0.73 5.99 -6.63
CA TYR A 180 2.02 6.64 -6.90
C TYR A 180 2.13 8.08 -6.39
N ARG A 181 1.05 8.88 -6.45
CA ARG A 181 1.06 10.25 -5.91
C ARG A 181 1.37 10.30 -4.41
N LYS A 182 0.79 9.39 -3.62
CA LYS A 182 1.05 9.30 -2.16
C LYS A 182 2.46 8.80 -1.89
N ILE A 183 2.92 7.81 -2.65
CA ILE A 183 4.28 7.25 -2.55
C ILE A 183 5.32 8.35 -2.84
N ILE A 184 5.16 9.07 -3.95
CA ILE A 184 6.05 10.18 -4.33
C ILE A 184 6.06 11.24 -3.24
N GLU A 185 4.90 11.70 -2.75
CA GLU A 185 4.84 12.72 -1.68
C GLU A 185 5.60 12.28 -0.42
N SER A 186 5.44 11.02 -0.01
CA SER A 186 6.17 10.43 1.13
C SER A 186 7.68 10.48 0.92
N HIS A 187 8.17 10.03 -0.24
CA HIS A 187 9.60 10.07 -0.55
C HIS A 187 10.14 11.48 -0.75
N THR A 188 9.37 12.40 -1.34
CA THR A 188 9.72 13.81 -1.44
C THR A 188 9.92 14.42 -0.05
N ASN A 189 9.04 14.10 0.90
CA ASN A 189 9.19 14.60 2.28
C ASN A 189 10.46 14.07 2.95
N LYS A 190 10.80 12.78 2.75
CA LYS A 190 12.07 12.19 3.22
C LYS A 190 13.28 12.86 2.55
N TYR A 191 13.22 13.12 1.25
CA TYR A 191 14.26 13.82 0.50
C TYR A 191 14.47 15.26 1.01
N VAL A 192 13.40 16.02 1.23
CA VAL A 192 13.49 17.38 1.80
C VAL A 192 14.01 17.37 3.23
N ALA A 193 13.67 16.33 4.02
CA ALA A 193 14.18 16.18 5.38
C ALA A 193 15.70 15.96 5.45
N ILE A 194 16.33 15.47 4.36
CA ILE A 194 17.80 15.40 4.28
C ILE A 194 18.38 16.80 4.38
N ASP A 195 17.92 17.77 3.58
CA ASP A 195 18.36 19.17 3.64
C ASP A 195 17.36 20.10 3.00
N SER A 196 16.54 20.76 3.81
CA SER A 196 15.49 21.66 3.33
C SER A 196 16.01 22.88 2.57
N SER A 197 17.29 23.24 2.72
CA SER A 197 17.87 24.41 2.06
C SER A 197 18.42 24.11 0.67
N SER A 198 18.91 22.88 0.46
CA SER A 198 19.54 22.45 -0.80
C SER A 198 18.65 21.52 -1.64
N SER A 199 17.58 20.97 -1.05
CA SER A 199 16.63 20.07 -1.72
C SER A 199 15.75 20.83 -2.73
N ASP A 200 15.64 20.32 -3.96
CA ASP A 200 14.69 20.82 -4.94
C ASP A 200 13.39 19.99 -4.88
N LYS A 201 12.48 20.39 -3.98
CA LYS A 201 11.21 19.70 -3.74
C LYS A 201 10.37 19.58 -5.00
N GLU A 202 10.26 20.67 -5.76
CA GLU A 202 9.41 20.75 -6.95
C GLU A 202 9.96 19.84 -8.05
N PHE A 203 11.26 19.95 -8.36
CA PHE A 203 11.90 19.06 -9.33
C PHE A 203 11.73 17.59 -8.94
N PHE A 204 12.05 17.22 -7.70
CA PHE A 204 12.04 15.81 -7.29
C PHE A 204 10.64 15.20 -7.39
N LYS A 205 9.62 15.92 -6.88
CA LYS A 205 8.21 15.50 -6.91
C LYS A 205 7.67 15.43 -8.34
N ASP A 206 7.84 16.49 -9.10
CA ASP A 206 7.22 16.62 -10.42
C ASP A 206 7.91 15.73 -11.44
N ASN A 207 9.24 15.58 -11.38
CA ASN A 207 9.96 14.69 -12.28
C ASN A 207 9.63 13.21 -12.02
N LEU A 208 9.50 12.76 -10.76
CA LEU A 208 9.02 11.41 -10.46
C LEU A 208 7.58 11.20 -10.93
N GLY A 209 6.69 12.15 -10.66
CA GLY A 209 5.30 12.11 -11.10
C GLY A 209 5.18 12.01 -12.62
N HIS A 210 5.89 12.88 -13.34
CA HIS A 210 5.92 12.91 -14.79
C HIS A 210 6.53 11.63 -15.37
N SER A 211 7.62 11.13 -14.79
CA SER A 211 8.24 9.87 -15.20
C SER A 211 7.28 8.68 -15.19
N ILE A 212 6.52 8.55 -14.10
CA ILE A 212 5.54 7.46 -13.94
C ILE A 212 4.39 7.65 -14.91
N GLN A 213 3.92 8.89 -15.08
CA GLN A 213 2.90 9.20 -16.08
C GLN A 213 3.35 8.80 -17.48
N LEU A 214 4.59 9.11 -17.87
CA LEU A 214 5.16 8.67 -19.15
C LEU A 214 5.19 7.14 -19.25
N LYS A 215 5.62 6.43 -18.20
CA LYS A 215 5.58 4.95 -18.20
C LYS A 215 4.17 4.42 -18.44
N LEU A 216 3.18 4.96 -17.76
CA LEU A 216 1.77 4.57 -17.91
C LEU A 216 1.22 4.92 -19.30
N GLN A 217 1.61 6.07 -19.86
CA GLN A 217 1.28 6.42 -21.25
C GLN A 217 1.91 5.45 -22.24
N GLY A 218 3.17 5.04 -22.01
CA GLY A 218 3.84 3.99 -22.78
C GLY A 218 3.11 2.65 -22.70
N ASP A 219 2.56 2.29 -21.53
CA ASP A 219 1.75 1.07 -21.38
C ASP A 219 0.47 1.11 -22.21
N GLN A 220 -0.13 2.29 -22.36
CA GLN A 220 -1.32 2.50 -23.18
C GLN A 220 -0.99 2.52 -24.68
N SER A 221 0.01 3.29 -25.10
CA SER A 221 0.36 3.50 -26.51
C SER A 221 1.26 2.40 -27.09
N LYS A 222 1.91 1.60 -26.24
CA LYS A 222 2.98 0.65 -26.59
C LYS A 222 4.18 1.31 -27.27
N ASP A 223 4.47 2.57 -26.96
CA ASP A 223 5.59 3.32 -27.55
C ASP A 223 6.91 3.15 -26.78
N ASN A 224 7.88 2.50 -27.42
CA ASN A 224 9.23 2.27 -26.89
C ASN A 224 10.03 3.57 -26.65
N ALA A 225 9.75 4.65 -27.37
CA ALA A 225 10.39 5.94 -27.12
C ALA A 225 9.92 6.53 -25.79
N ILE A 226 8.62 6.42 -25.48
CA ILE A 226 8.05 6.93 -24.23
C ILE A 226 8.62 6.17 -23.02
N TYR A 227 8.68 4.83 -23.07
CA TYR A 227 9.29 4.03 -22.00
C TYR A 227 10.72 4.45 -21.70
N ARG A 228 11.50 4.69 -22.75
CA ARG A 228 12.89 5.12 -22.65
C ARG A 228 13.03 6.50 -21.99
N ILE A 229 12.15 7.45 -22.32
CA ILE A 229 12.11 8.77 -21.67
C ILE A 229 11.75 8.59 -20.20
N ALA A 230 10.73 7.78 -19.88
CA ALA A 230 10.33 7.48 -18.51
C ALA A 230 11.51 6.94 -17.67
N ALA A 231 12.21 5.91 -18.15
CA ALA A 231 13.36 5.33 -17.45
C ALA A 231 14.50 6.34 -17.22
N SER A 232 14.76 7.20 -18.21
CA SER A 232 15.79 8.25 -18.11
C SER A 232 15.40 9.33 -17.09
N SER A 233 14.12 9.72 -17.07
CA SER A 233 13.58 10.73 -16.15
C SER A 233 13.59 10.23 -14.70
N ILE A 234 13.23 8.97 -14.44
CA ILE A 234 13.34 8.36 -13.10
C ILE A 234 14.78 8.42 -12.58
N SER A 235 15.72 8.07 -13.46
CA SER A 235 17.15 8.08 -13.11
C SER A 235 17.65 9.48 -12.72
N ALA A 236 17.05 10.55 -13.25
CA ALA A 236 17.42 11.91 -12.89
C ALA A 236 17.04 12.26 -11.44
N SER A 237 15.85 11.86 -10.97
CA SER A 237 15.46 12.03 -9.55
C SER A 237 16.36 11.22 -8.62
N VAL A 238 16.70 9.99 -9.01
CA VAL A 238 17.64 9.15 -8.25
C VAL A 238 19.02 9.80 -8.18
N GLU A 239 19.53 10.30 -9.30
CA GLU A 239 20.81 11.00 -9.36
C GLU A 239 20.81 12.30 -8.52
N ASP A 240 19.70 13.01 -8.47
CA ASP A 240 19.55 14.21 -7.65
C ASP A 240 19.58 13.92 -6.14
N LEU A 241 18.93 12.86 -5.67
CA LEU A 241 19.05 12.39 -4.29
C LEU A 241 20.52 12.09 -3.92
N ILE A 242 21.23 11.35 -4.78
CA ILE A 242 22.63 11.01 -4.55
C ILE A 242 23.51 12.27 -4.56
N ARG A 243 23.24 13.22 -5.46
CA ARG A 243 23.90 14.53 -5.49
C ARG A 243 23.72 15.27 -4.17
N LEU A 244 22.49 15.34 -3.64
CA LEU A 244 22.19 15.98 -2.37
C LEU A 244 23.01 15.39 -1.22
N LEU A 245 23.07 14.07 -1.11
CA LEU A 245 23.82 13.38 -0.06
C LEU A 245 25.33 13.63 -0.16
N VAL A 246 25.90 13.55 -1.36
CA VAL A 246 27.33 13.82 -1.58
C VAL A 246 27.68 15.26 -1.23
N SER A 247 26.87 16.22 -1.70
CA SER A 247 27.09 17.65 -1.43
C SER A 247 27.02 17.96 0.06
N LYS A 248 26.03 17.39 0.77
CA LYS A 248 25.81 17.67 2.19
C LYS A 248 26.85 17.04 3.10
N PHE A 249 27.16 15.75 2.91
CA PHE A 249 27.91 14.99 3.93
C PHE A 249 29.37 14.71 3.57
N ILE A 250 29.78 14.92 2.32
CA ILE A 250 31.11 14.47 1.85
C ILE A 250 31.93 15.58 1.23
N LEU A 251 31.35 16.37 0.32
CA LEU A 251 32.08 17.39 -0.44
C LEU A 251 31.83 18.83 0.03
N ALA A 252 31.22 19.02 1.22
CA ALA A 252 30.89 20.33 1.77
C ALA A 252 32.09 21.32 1.80
N ASP A 253 33.33 20.80 1.92
CA ASP A 253 34.56 21.59 2.04
C ASP A 253 35.51 21.50 0.82
N THR A 254 35.10 20.85 -0.28
CA THR A 254 35.98 20.66 -1.45
C THR A 254 35.57 21.51 -2.67
N PRO A 255 36.52 22.20 -3.35
CA PRO A 255 36.24 23.01 -4.56
C PRO A 255 35.77 22.19 -5.78
N ASP A 256 35.88 20.87 -5.70
CA ASP A 256 35.70 19.95 -6.80
C ASP A 256 34.21 19.61 -6.95
N GLY A 257 33.48 20.52 -7.62
CA GLY A 257 32.02 20.55 -7.65
C GLY A 257 31.36 19.20 -7.98
N VAL A 258 30.42 18.79 -7.13
CA VAL A 258 29.61 17.56 -7.24
C VAL A 258 28.95 17.45 -8.63
N ASP A 259 28.58 18.58 -9.22
CA ASP A 259 27.90 18.66 -10.52
C ASP A 259 28.77 18.19 -11.70
N ARG A 260 30.11 18.22 -11.57
CA ARG A 260 31.03 17.74 -12.61
C ARG A 260 31.22 16.23 -12.57
N LYS A 261 30.75 15.56 -11.51
CA LYS A 261 30.92 14.12 -11.34
C LYS A 261 29.73 13.37 -11.95
N THR A 262 30.03 12.28 -12.63
CA THR A 262 29.01 11.36 -13.16
C THR A 262 28.27 10.65 -12.03
N PHE A 263 27.05 10.16 -12.29
CA PHE A 263 26.29 9.36 -11.33
C PHE A 263 27.12 8.23 -10.68
N GLY A 264 27.86 7.45 -11.49
CA GLY A 264 28.71 6.38 -10.98
C GLY A 264 29.85 6.88 -10.08
N GLN A 265 30.41 8.06 -10.36
CA GLN A 265 31.41 8.67 -9.47
C GLN A 265 30.79 9.12 -8.14
N LYS A 266 29.57 9.68 -8.17
CA LYS A 266 28.85 10.08 -6.95
C LYS A 266 28.54 8.86 -6.07
N LEU A 267 28.07 7.76 -6.66
CA LEU A 267 27.84 6.49 -5.94
C LEU A 267 29.13 5.95 -5.30
N LYS A 268 30.25 5.95 -6.05
CA LYS A 268 31.55 5.51 -5.51
C LYS A 268 32.04 6.37 -4.33
N ILE A 269 31.73 7.66 -4.33
CA ILE A 269 32.08 8.56 -3.22
C ILE A 269 31.31 8.17 -1.96
N ILE A 270 29.99 7.95 -2.06
CA ILE A 270 29.20 7.46 -0.92
C ILE A 270 29.69 6.08 -0.50
N GLN A 271 29.95 5.19 -1.46
CA GLN A 271 30.41 3.84 -1.19
C GLN A 271 31.71 3.82 -0.37
N ALA A 272 32.72 4.57 -0.79
CA ALA A 272 33.98 4.66 -0.05
C ALA A 272 33.81 5.22 1.37
N LYS A 273 32.82 6.10 1.59
CA LYS A 273 32.50 6.66 2.90
C LYS A 273 31.84 5.61 3.80
N ILE A 274 30.84 4.88 3.29
CA ILE A 274 30.16 3.80 4.02
C ILE A 274 31.11 2.64 4.31
N GLU A 275 31.93 2.20 3.35
CA GLU A 275 32.91 1.12 3.57
C GLU A 275 33.92 1.43 4.69
N LYS A 276 34.17 2.72 4.95
CA LYS A 276 35.07 3.16 6.01
C LYS A 276 34.38 3.28 7.37
N ASP A 277 33.16 3.82 7.39
CA ASP A 277 32.52 4.31 8.61
C ASP A 277 31.30 3.47 9.05
N ALA A 278 30.82 2.53 8.23
CA ALA A 278 29.64 1.73 8.56
C ALA A 278 29.93 0.70 9.68
N PRO A 279 28.90 0.36 10.48
CA PRO A 279 28.96 -0.74 11.44
C PRO A 279 29.38 -2.08 10.80
N SER A 280 29.97 -2.97 11.61
CA SER A 280 30.50 -4.26 11.13
C SER A 280 29.45 -5.22 10.56
N ASP A 281 28.18 -5.02 10.91
CA ASP A 281 27.05 -5.82 10.48
C ASP A 281 26.27 -5.22 9.30
N PHE A 282 26.73 -4.08 8.77
CA PHE A 282 26.20 -3.52 7.54
C PHE A 282 26.61 -4.39 6.33
N ASP A 283 25.63 -4.79 5.51
CA ASP A 283 25.85 -5.61 4.33
C ASP A 283 26.44 -4.79 3.17
N ILE A 284 27.77 -4.65 3.18
CA ILE A 284 28.55 -3.94 2.15
C ILE A 284 28.40 -4.61 0.78
N GLU A 285 28.28 -5.95 0.72
CA GLU A 285 28.13 -6.66 -0.56
C GLU A 285 26.80 -6.31 -1.22
N PHE A 286 25.70 -6.42 -0.47
CA PHE A 286 24.38 -6.02 -0.96
C PHE A 286 24.39 -4.56 -1.40
N PHE A 287 24.94 -3.67 -0.58
CA PHE A 287 25.02 -2.24 -0.89
C PHE A 287 25.76 -1.96 -2.20
N SER A 288 26.93 -2.57 -2.40
CA SER A 288 27.70 -2.44 -3.65
C SER A 288 26.91 -2.97 -4.85
N LYS A 289 26.31 -4.16 -4.72
CA LYS A 289 25.53 -4.79 -5.81
C LYS A 289 24.30 -3.97 -6.16
N PHE A 290 23.64 -3.40 -5.16
CA PHE A 290 22.47 -2.57 -5.37
C PHE A 290 22.82 -1.28 -6.12
N ASN A 291 23.92 -0.61 -5.73
CA ASN A 291 24.44 0.56 -6.44
C ASN A 291 24.84 0.24 -7.88
N ASP A 292 25.56 -0.86 -8.10
CA ASP A 292 25.98 -1.31 -9.43
C ASP A 292 24.78 -1.57 -10.34
N PHE A 293 23.73 -2.20 -9.80
CA PHE A 293 22.52 -2.49 -10.56
C PHE A 293 21.78 -1.23 -10.98
N ILE A 294 21.63 -0.26 -10.07
CA ILE A 294 20.96 1.01 -10.37
C ILE A 294 21.77 1.84 -11.37
N LEU A 295 23.11 1.84 -11.24
CA LEU A 295 24.00 2.45 -12.22
C LEU A 295 23.88 1.77 -13.60
N TYR A 296 23.82 0.44 -13.64
CA TYR A 296 23.61 -0.32 -14.87
C TYR A 296 22.27 0.04 -15.51
N LEU A 297 21.18 0.05 -14.74
CA LEU A 297 19.85 0.38 -15.22
C LEU A 297 19.80 1.80 -15.81
N ARG A 298 20.37 2.78 -15.10
CA ARG A 298 20.52 4.16 -15.57
C ARG A 298 21.34 4.26 -16.84
N ASN A 299 22.48 3.59 -16.93
CA ASN A 299 23.33 3.65 -18.11
C ASN A 299 22.69 2.96 -19.31
N SER A 300 21.95 1.87 -19.09
CA SER A 300 21.23 1.13 -20.12
C SER A 300 20.06 1.91 -20.74
N SER A 301 19.56 2.93 -20.03
CA SER A 301 18.51 3.84 -20.50
C SER A 301 19.06 5.18 -21.00
N THR A 302 20.22 5.63 -20.53
CA THR A 302 20.80 6.96 -20.87
C THR A 302 21.80 6.90 -22.04
N HIS A 303 22.67 5.89 -22.11
CA HIS A 303 23.73 5.78 -23.12
C HIS A 303 23.31 4.79 -24.22
N LYS A 304 22.80 5.31 -25.34
CA LYS A 304 21.99 4.52 -26.28
C LYS A 304 22.71 4.12 -27.56
N GLY A 305 22.36 2.92 -28.06
CA GLY A 305 22.38 2.60 -29.49
C GLY A 305 21.14 3.15 -30.22
N LYS A 306 21.18 3.25 -31.55
CA LYS A 306 20.13 3.89 -32.36
C LYS A 306 18.76 3.18 -32.35
N LEU A 307 18.68 1.93 -31.89
CA LEU A 307 17.48 1.09 -31.98
C LEU A 307 16.60 1.20 -30.72
N LEU A 308 15.28 1.22 -30.92
CA LEU A 308 14.26 1.06 -29.89
C LEU A 308 13.74 -0.37 -29.97
N ASN A 309 13.71 -1.10 -28.86
CA ASN A 309 13.24 -2.48 -28.80
C ASN A 309 12.35 -2.72 -27.57
N ASP A 310 11.78 -3.91 -27.48
CA ASP A 310 10.83 -4.26 -26.41
C ASP A 310 11.46 -4.31 -25.01
N LEU A 311 12.81 -4.27 -24.92
CA LEU A 311 13.49 -4.14 -23.64
C LEU A 311 13.27 -2.77 -23.00
N GLU A 312 12.90 -1.74 -23.77
CA GLU A 312 12.63 -0.41 -23.23
C GLU A 312 11.45 -0.44 -22.25
N LYS A 313 10.39 -1.19 -22.57
CA LYS A 313 9.27 -1.42 -21.64
C LYS A 313 9.74 -2.03 -20.33
N PHE A 314 10.52 -3.11 -20.42
CA PHE A 314 11.03 -3.81 -19.24
C PHE A 314 11.94 -2.92 -18.39
N LYS A 315 12.84 -2.15 -19.02
CA LYS A 315 13.71 -1.20 -18.32
C LYS A 315 12.91 -0.09 -17.62
N ALA A 316 11.86 0.43 -18.25
CA ALA A 316 11.01 1.45 -17.64
C ALA A 316 10.25 0.90 -16.43
N GLU A 317 9.69 -0.31 -16.56
CA GLU A 317 9.03 -0.99 -15.44
C GLU A 317 9.99 -1.24 -14.27
N LEU A 318 11.18 -1.77 -14.57
CA LEU A 318 12.21 -2.00 -13.56
C LEU A 318 12.68 -0.70 -12.93
N SER A 319 12.80 0.39 -13.71
CA SER A 319 13.18 1.70 -13.18
C SER A 319 12.17 2.22 -12.16
N VAL A 320 10.86 2.11 -12.44
CA VAL A 320 9.82 2.50 -11.48
C VAL A 320 9.89 1.63 -10.23
N LYS A 321 9.93 0.30 -10.40
CA LYS A 321 9.91 -0.65 -9.29
C LYS A 321 11.13 -0.56 -8.38
N MET A 322 12.28 -0.17 -8.93
CA MET A 322 13.55 -0.11 -8.18
C MET A 322 13.85 1.28 -7.63
N ALA A 323 13.29 2.35 -8.22
CA ALA A 323 13.53 3.71 -7.74
C ALA A 323 13.04 3.93 -6.30
N PHE A 324 11.84 3.47 -5.96
CA PHE A 324 11.31 3.68 -4.61
C PHE A 324 12.08 2.93 -3.52
N PRO A 325 12.38 1.62 -3.64
CA PRO A 325 13.26 0.94 -2.70
C PRO A 325 14.65 1.57 -2.62
N PHE A 326 15.19 2.06 -3.74
CA PHE A 326 16.48 2.74 -3.74
C PHE A 326 16.45 4.06 -2.97
N ILE A 327 15.44 4.89 -3.24
CA ILE A 327 15.23 6.15 -2.51
C ILE A 327 15.05 5.86 -1.03
N GLU A 328 14.21 4.89 -0.67
CA GLU A 328 13.97 4.49 0.71
C GLU A 328 15.24 3.99 1.41
N PHE A 329 16.00 3.10 0.77
CA PHE A 329 17.27 2.62 1.29
C PHE A 329 18.24 3.79 1.56
N TYR A 330 18.31 4.75 0.65
CA TYR A 330 19.20 5.90 0.82
C TYR A 330 18.70 6.92 1.85
N THR A 331 17.40 7.15 1.97
CA THR A 331 16.83 8.08 2.95
C THR A 331 16.78 7.52 4.36
N ASP A 332 16.53 6.21 4.49
CA ASP A 332 16.22 5.57 5.78
C ASP A 332 17.40 4.80 6.37
N ILE A 333 18.38 4.39 5.54
CA ILE A 333 19.54 3.61 5.98
C ILE A 333 20.83 4.38 5.74
N VAL A 334 21.11 4.79 4.50
CA VAL A 334 22.39 5.44 4.15
C VAL A 334 22.50 6.84 4.78
N HIS A 335 21.44 7.65 4.72
CA HIS A 335 21.46 9.01 5.27
C HIS A 335 21.73 9.06 6.78
N PRO A 336 21.07 8.24 7.64
CA PRO A 336 21.44 8.14 9.06
C PRO A 336 22.91 7.79 9.31
N LEU A 337 23.44 6.81 8.56
CA LEU A 337 24.85 6.43 8.65
C LEU A 337 25.79 7.58 8.26
N LEU A 338 25.47 8.33 7.20
CA LEU A 338 26.27 9.48 6.78
C LEU A 338 26.21 10.66 7.76
N SER A 339 25.07 10.85 8.45
CA SER A 339 24.84 12.00 9.32
C SER A 339 25.33 11.82 10.75
N SER A 340 25.19 10.62 11.31
CA SER A 340 25.48 10.33 12.72
C SER A 340 26.53 9.24 12.94
N GLY A 341 26.90 8.47 11.90
CA GLY A 341 27.76 7.29 12.03
C GLY A 341 27.07 6.07 12.67
N GLU A 342 25.81 6.20 13.08
CA GLU A 342 25.03 5.15 13.73
C GLU A 342 23.75 4.85 12.93
N LEU A 343 23.27 3.61 13.02
CA LEU A 343 21.95 3.24 12.52
C LEU A 343 20.88 3.88 13.43
N SER A 344 19.76 4.35 12.87
CA SER A 344 18.67 4.94 13.66
C SER A 344 18.02 3.99 14.67
N ARG A 345 18.31 2.68 14.59
CA ARG A 345 17.96 1.65 15.56
C ARG A 345 19.10 0.63 15.62
N GLU A 346 19.51 0.25 16.82
CA GLU A 346 20.42 -0.89 16.97
C GLU A 346 19.74 -2.15 16.39
N PRO A 347 20.42 -2.87 15.48
CA PRO A 347 19.88 -4.09 14.92
C PRO A 347 19.76 -5.14 16.01
N LYS A 348 18.59 -5.80 16.07
CA LYS A 348 18.41 -6.95 16.94
C LYS A 348 19.18 -8.12 16.35
N HIS A 349 20.17 -8.63 17.06
CA HIS A 349 20.95 -9.76 16.59
C HIS A 349 20.20 -11.05 16.88
N MET A 350 19.89 -11.82 15.84
CA MET A 350 19.35 -13.16 16.02
C MET A 350 20.50 -14.14 16.21
N LYS A 351 20.61 -14.73 17.40
CA LYS A 351 21.54 -15.82 17.69
C LYS A 351 20.76 -17.14 17.75
N LYS A 352 21.33 -18.21 17.19
CA LYS A 352 20.82 -19.57 17.44
C LYS A 352 21.07 -19.91 18.91
N LEU A 353 20.00 -20.15 19.65
CA LEU A 353 20.09 -20.60 21.02
C LEU A 353 20.43 -22.09 21.02
N THR A 354 21.53 -22.46 21.66
CA THR A 354 21.91 -23.86 21.89
C THR A 354 21.70 -24.21 23.35
N TYR A 355 21.63 -25.50 23.68
CA TYR A 355 21.44 -25.94 25.07
C TYR A 355 22.59 -25.52 26.00
N ALA A 356 23.78 -25.28 25.45
CA ALA A 356 24.90 -24.74 26.22
C ALA A 356 24.69 -23.27 26.64
N ASP A 357 23.81 -22.54 25.95
CA ASP A 357 23.48 -21.14 26.24
C ASP A 357 22.32 -20.99 27.26
N ILE A 358 21.75 -22.10 27.73
CA ILE A 358 20.59 -22.12 28.63
C ILE A 358 21.10 -22.34 30.06
N ALA A 359 20.89 -21.36 30.95
CA ALA A 359 21.27 -21.53 32.35
C ALA A 359 20.32 -22.53 33.06
N PRO A 360 20.79 -23.27 34.10
CA PRO A 360 19.95 -24.25 34.82
C PRO A 360 18.68 -23.70 35.48
N GLY A 361 18.53 -22.36 35.58
CA GLY A 361 17.35 -21.68 36.10
C GLY A 361 16.54 -20.89 35.06
N ASP A 362 16.95 -20.89 33.79
CA ASP A 362 16.24 -20.15 32.75
C ASP A 362 14.88 -20.80 32.48
N THR A 363 13.85 -19.97 32.30
CA THR A 363 12.56 -20.41 31.79
C THR A 363 12.48 -20.05 30.33
N LEU A 364 12.36 -21.06 29.48
CA LEU A 364 12.11 -20.90 28.05
C LEU A 364 10.64 -21.16 27.75
N TYR A 365 10.20 -20.63 26.61
CA TYR A 365 8.94 -20.95 25.99
C TYR A 365 9.20 -21.81 24.76
N TYR A 366 8.30 -22.75 24.49
CA TYR A 366 8.38 -23.70 23.40
C TYR A 366 7.03 -23.75 22.68
N GLY A 367 7.05 -23.51 21.38
CA GLY A 367 5.92 -23.74 20.48
C GLY A 367 6.17 -25.01 19.69
N LEU A 368 5.21 -25.92 19.71
CA LEU A 368 5.15 -27.11 18.88
C LEU A 368 3.94 -26.98 17.95
N ASP A 369 4.15 -27.28 16.67
CA ASP A 369 3.10 -27.16 15.65
C ASP A 369 3.29 -28.29 14.61
N GLY A 370 2.19 -28.96 14.26
CA GLY A 370 2.15 -30.07 13.31
C GLY A 370 2.57 -29.66 11.91
N ASP A 371 3.34 -30.51 11.24
CA ASP A 371 3.83 -30.25 9.89
C ASP A 371 2.83 -30.78 8.85
N ASP A 372 2.39 -29.91 7.93
CA ASP A 372 1.52 -30.26 6.81
C ASP A 372 0.14 -30.83 7.18
N THR A 373 -0.30 -30.68 8.43
CA THR A 373 -1.63 -31.13 8.90
C THR A 373 -2.76 -30.64 8.00
N GLY A 374 -2.75 -29.35 7.62
CA GLY A 374 -3.74 -28.77 6.72
C GLY A 374 -3.71 -29.35 5.31
N LYS A 375 -2.52 -29.62 4.76
CA LYS A 375 -2.36 -30.22 3.44
C LYS A 375 -2.91 -31.66 3.42
N ILE A 376 -2.62 -32.45 4.45
CA ILE A 376 -3.19 -33.80 4.55
C ILE A 376 -4.71 -33.75 4.68
N LEU A 377 -5.25 -32.78 5.43
CA LEU A 377 -6.70 -32.58 5.53
C LEU A 377 -7.32 -32.22 4.16
N GLU A 378 -6.68 -31.34 3.39
CA GLU A 378 -7.08 -31.01 2.00
C GLU A 378 -7.03 -32.25 1.09
N GLU A 379 -5.98 -33.07 1.18
CA GLU A 379 -5.89 -34.33 0.43
C GLU A 379 -7.02 -35.29 0.79
N LEU A 380 -7.41 -35.39 2.06
CA LEU A 380 -8.58 -36.18 2.48
C LEU A 380 -9.89 -35.64 1.89
N PHE A 381 -10.07 -34.31 1.83
CA PHE A 381 -11.24 -33.69 1.19
C PHE A 381 -11.34 -34.00 -0.31
N LEU A 382 -10.21 -34.13 -1.00
CA LEU A 382 -10.17 -34.39 -2.43
C LEU A 382 -10.23 -35.88 -2.79
N SER A 383 -9.66 -36.75 -1.94
CA SER A 383 -9.43 -38.16 -2.26
C SER A 383 -10.33 -39.15 -1.55
N CYS A 384 -10.99 -38.75 -0.45
CA CYS A 384 -11.72 -39.68 0.42
C CYS A 384 -13.20 -39.32 0.54
N SER A 385 -14.08 -40.32 0.37
CA SER A 385 -15.54 -40.17 0.54
C SER A 385 -16.01 -40.56 1.96
N ASP A 386 -15.08 -40.97 2.83
CA ASP A 386 -15.39 -41.61 4.10
C ASP A 386 -15.08 -40.70 5.29
N GLU A 387 -16.12 -40.34 6.05
CA GLU A 387 -16.02 -39.57 7.29
C GLU A 387 -15.13 -40.24 8.34
N SER A 388 -14.99 -41.57 8.31
CA SER A 388 -14.22 -42.30 9.32
C SER A 388 -12.74 -41.93 9.30
N SER A 389 -12.18 -41.64 8.11
CA SER A 389 -10.80 -41.20 7.92
C SER A 389 -10.55 -39.82 8.54
N PHE A 390 -11.49 -38.88 8.39
CA PHE A 390 -11.42 -37.56 9.02
C PHE A 390 -11.44 -37.66 10.55
N ARG A 391 -12.38 -38.47 11.08
CA ARG A 391 -12.47 -38.70 12.54
C ARG A 391 -11.22 -39.34 13.09
N LYS A 392 -10.62 -40.29 12.35
CA LYS A 392 -9.39 -40.94 12.72
C LYS A 392 -8.23 -39.94 12.76
N LEU A 393 -8.00 -39.17 11.70
CA LEU A 393 -6.92 -38.17 11.66
C LEU A 393 -7.04 -37.16 12.79
N SER A 394 -8.24 -36.57 12.97
CA SER A 394 -8.49 -35.60 14.04
C SER A 394 -8.23 -36.18 15.43
N LYS A 395 -8.66 -37.44 15.66
CA LYS A 395 -8.43 -38.14 16.92
C LYS A 395 -6.95 -38.47 17.13
N ASP A 396 -6.23 -38.88 16.09
CA ASP A 396 -4.80 -39.20 16.16
C ASP A 396 -3.98 -37.95 16.51
N VAL A 397 -4.26 -36.81 15.87
CA VAL A 397 -3.62 -35.51 16.19
C VAL A 397 -3.94 -35.06 17.62
N ALA A 398 -5.22 -35.07 18.01
CA ALA A 398 -5.62 -34.68 19.36
C ALA A 398 -5.00 -35.58 20.44
N ASN A 399 -4.91 -36.89 20.19
CA ASN A 399 -4.27 -37.83 21.10
C ASN A 399 -2.77 -37.59 21.20
N ALA A 400 -2.10 -37.28 20.09
CA ALA A 400 -0.67 -37.01 20.06
C ALA A 400 -0.34 -35.77 20.90
N ILE A 401 -1.05 -34.68 20.64
CA ILE A 401 -0.88 -33.41 21.36
C ILE A 401 -1.22 -33.56 22.85
N SER A 402 -2.31 -34.26 23.19
CA SER A 402 -2.67 -34.53 24.59
C SER A 402 -1.62 -35.38 25.32
N LYS A 403 -1.03 -36.36 24.63
CA LYS A 403 0.04 -37.18 25.22
C LYS A 403 1.32 -36.38 25.45
N ILE A 404 1.68 -35.51 24.51
CA ILE A 404 2.85 -34.61 24.64
C ILE A 404 2.60 -33.59 25.76
N SER A 405 1.42 -32.99 25.81
CA SER A 405 1.00 -32.07 26.88
C SER A 405 1.05 -32.73 28.27
N LYS A 406 0.62 -33.98 28.36
CA LYS A 406 0.76 -34.78 29.59
C LYS A 406 2.23 -35.03 29.94
N PHE A 407 3.06 -35.40 28.97
CA PHE A 407 4.51 -35.57 29.18
C PHE A 407 5.16 -34.29 29.70
N VAL A 408 4.84 -33.13 29.10
CA VAL A 408 5.28 -31.81 29.57
C VAL A 408 4.83 -31.56 31.01
N THR A 409 3.56 -31.81 31.31
CA THR A 409 2.97 -31.63 32.65
C THR A 409 3.63 -32.54 33.70
N ASP A 410 3.93 -33.79 33.35
CA ASP A 410 4.56 -34.76 34.26
C ASP A 410 6.02 -34.38 34.57
N LYS A 411 6.72 -33.73 33.63
CA LYS A 411 8.12 -33.31 33.79
C LYS A 411 8.29 -31.92 34.43
N LEU A 412 7.42 -30.97 34.10
CA LEU A 412 7.57 -29.55 34.46
C LEU A 412 6.47 -29.03 35.40
N GLY A 413 5.44 -29.83 35.65
CA GLY A 413 4.28 -29.48 36.48
C GLY A 413 3.11 -28.89 35.70
N LYS A 414 1.95 -28.82 36.35
CA LYS A 414 0.66 -28.44 35.73
C LYS A 414 0.62 -27.04 35.10
N ASN A 415 1.46 -26.12 35.56
CA ASN A 415 1.49 -24.74 35.07
C ASN A 415 2.47 -24.52 33.91
N ALA A 416 3.07 -25.60 33.39
CA ALA A 416 4.02 -25.54 32.28
C ALA A 416 3.31 -25.37 30.93
N VAL A 417 2.16 -26.03 30.73
CA VAL A 417 1.38 -25.88 29.50
C VAL A 417 0.60 -24.56 29.53
N VAL A 418 0.80 -23.72 28.52
CA VAL A 418 0.14 -22.42 28.36
C VAL A 418 -1.14 -22.58 27.54
N PHE A 419 -1.06 -23.27 26.40
CA PHE A 419 -2.24 -23.70 25.64
C PHE A 419 -1.96 -24.97 24.84
N GLU A 420 -3.03 -25.68 24.52
CA GLU A 420 -3.05 -26.88 23.69
C GLU A 420 -4.32 -26.83 22.83
N ALA A 421 -4.19 -26.79 21.50
CA ALA A 421 -5.33 -26.71 20.60
C ALA A 421 -4.98 -27.24 19.21
N GLY A 422 -5.78 -28.19 18.70
CA GLY A 422 -5.53 -28.78 17.37
C GLY A 422 -4.19 -29.51 17.33
N ASP A 423 -3.31 -29.12 16.41
CA ASP A 423 -1.93 -29.56 16.28
C ASP A 423 -0.90 -28.61 16.92
N ASP A 424 -1.36 -27.56 17.60
CA ASP A 424 -0.53 -26.57 18.29
C ASP A 424 -0.44 -26.82 19.80
N LEU A 425 0.76 -26.64 20.35
CA LEU A 425 1.05 -26.70 21.78
C LEU A 425 2.06 -25.62 22.17
N LEU A 426 1.74 -24.80 23.17
CA LEU A 426 2.67 -23.85 23.79
C LEU A 426 2.89 -24.21 25.25
N PHE A 427 4.15 -24.32 25.64
CA PHE A 427 4.53 -24.61 27.01
C PHE A 427 5.79 -23.84 27.41
N LYS A 428 6.07 -23.82 28.71
CA LYS A 428 7.23 -23.16 29.31
C LYS A 428 7.95 -24.06 30.30
N GLY A 429 9.27 -23.91 30.38
CA GLY A 429 10.11 -24.62 31.34
C GLY A 429 11.56 -24.66 30.88
N ASN A 430 12.32 -25.58 31.46
CA ASN A 430 13.69 -25.89 31.05
C ASN A 430 13.75 -27.38 30.71
N LEU A 431 13.74 -27.68 29.41
CA LEU A 431 13.80 -29.04 28.89
C LEU A 431 15.12 -29.26 28.18
N GLN A 432 15.63 -30.47 28.34
CA GLN A 432 16.81 -30.95 27.64
C GLN A 432 16.43 -31.35 26.20
N GLU A 433 17.42 -31.37 25.32
CA GLU A 433 17.21 -31.61 23.89
C GLU A 433 16.60 -32.97 23.57
N ASP A 434 17.05 -33.99 24.29
CA ASP A 434 16.54 -35.36 24.21
C ASP A 434 15.04 -35.43 24.46
N MET A 435 14.52 -34.61 25.39
CA MET A 435 13.09 -34.55 25.67
C MET A 435 12.31 -33.92 24.50
N LEU A 436 12.87 -32.95 23.78
CA LEU A 436 12.20 -32.39 22.60
C LEU A 436 12.19 -33.38 21.44
N PHE A 437 13.27 -34.15 21.25
CA PHE A 437 13.28 -35.26 20.28
C PHE A 437 12.28 -36.36 20.68
N GLU A 438 12.13 -36.65 21.97
CA GLU A 438 11.11 -37.58 22.46
C GLU A 438 9.69 -37.09 22.11
N MET A 439 9.42 -35.78 22.21
CA MET A 439 8.15 -35.18 21.80
C MET A 439 7.90 -35.34 20.29
N GLN A 440 8.89 -35.05 19.44
CA GLN A 440 8.76 -35.25 17.99
C GLN A 440 8.50 -36.72 17.64
N ALA A 441 9.20 -37.64 18.30
CA ALA A 441 9.01 -39.07 18.13
C ALA A 441 7.62 -39.52 18.59
N MET A 442 7.14 -39.02 19.73
CA MET A 442 5.78 -39.28 20.20
C MET A 442 4.73 -38.79 19.22
N TYR A 443 4.90 -37.58 18.67
CA TYR A 443 3.98 -37.05 17.66
C TYR A 443 3.94 -37.99 16.45
N SER A 444 5.09 -38.25 15.84
CA SER A 444 5.22 -39.07 14.63
C SER A 444 4.70 -40.51 14.79
N GLN A 445 4.85 -41.10 15.98
CA GLN A 445 4.34 -42.44 16.29
C GLN A 445 2.81 -42.47 16.40
N LEU A 446 2.20 -41.40 16.90
CA LEU A 446 0.76 -41.31 17.15
C LEU A 446 0.00 -40.75 15.94
N THR A 447 0.68 -40.04 15.05
CA THR A 447 0.16 -39.53 13.79
C THR A 447 0.95 -40.10 12.61
N PRO A 448 0.63 -41.31 12.13
CA PRO A 448 1.37 -41.94 11.04
C PRO A 448 1.41 -41.05 9.79
N GLY A 449 2.62 -40.73 9.33
CA GLY A 449 2.84 -39.88 8.14
C GLY A 449 2.87 -38.37 8.40
N LEU A 450 2.71 -37.95 9.65
CA LEU A 450 2.86 -36.55 10.08
C LEU A 450 4.07 -36.38 11.00
N THR A 451 4.67 -35.20 10.96
CA THR A 451 5.75 -34.78 11.87
C THR A 451 5.35 -33.49 12.59
N CYS A 452 6.17 -33.01 13.52
CA CYS A 452 5.98 -31.70 14.13
C CYS A 452 7.31 -30.95 14.24
N SER A 453 7.23 -29.64 14.16
CA SER A 453 8.36 -28.73 14.35
C SER A 453 8.25 -28.03 15.70
N ILE A 454 9.40 -27.77 16.35
CA ILE A 454 9.47 -27.13 17.67
C ILE A 454 10.35 -25.88 17.58
N GLY A 455 9.81 -24.73 17.98
CA GLY A 455 10.54 -23.48 18.12
C GLY A 455 10.65 -23.08 19.60
N TYR A 456 11.81 -22.61 20.05
CA TYR A 456 11.98 -22.17 21.44
C TYR A 456 12.79 -20.88 21.60
N GLY A 457 12.53 -20.16 22.69
CA GLY A 457 13.16 -18.88 23.04
C GLY A 457 12.76 -18.37 24.43
N ARG A 458 13.27 -17.22 24.84
CA ARG A 458 12.98 -16.55 26.12
C ARG A 458 11.72 -15.66 26.05
N SER A 459 11.28 -15.29 24.85
CA SER A 459 10.08 -14.49 24.58
C SER A 459 9.14 -15.15 23.55
N PHE A 460 7.87 -14.75 23.54
CA PHE A 460 6.91 -15.24 22.54
C PHE A 460 7.29 -14.86 21.10
N GLN A 461 7.93 -13.69 20.91
CA GLN A 461 8.43 -13.28 19.60
C GLN A 461 9.52 -14.23 19.10
N GLU A 462 10.44 -14.63 19.98
CA GLU A 462 11.48 -15.61 19.64
C GLU A 462 10.89 -16.97 19.32
N VAL A 463 9.93 -17.46 20.11
CA VAL A 463 9.24 -18.73 19.84
C VAL A 463 8.57 -18.73 18.48
N TYR A 464 7.84 -17.66 18.15
CA TYR A 464 7.17 -17.53 16.86
C TYR A 464 8.17 -17.59 15.70
N LEU A 465 9.25 -16.80 15.77
CA LEU A 465 10.28 -16.77 14.74
C LEU A 465 11.01 -18.12 14.64
N ALA A 466 11.39 -18.73 15.76
CA ALA A 466 12.05 -20.02 15.82
C ALA A 466 11.19 -21.11 15.19
N LEU A 467 9.89 -21.13 15.50
CA LEU A 467 8.95 -22.11 14.96
C LEU A 467 8.76 -21.93 13.45
N LYS A 468 8.67 -20.69 12.96
CA LYS A 468 8.64 -20.43 11.50
C LYS A 468 9.93 -20.90 10.83
N LEU A 469 11.09 -20.61 11.42
CA LEU A 469 12.38 -21.09 10.90
C LEU A 469 12.43 -22.63 10.86
N ALA A 470 11.99 -23.30 11.92
CA ALA A 470 11.91 -24.76 11.98
C ALA A 470 11.06 -25.32 10.83
N LYS A 471 9.88 -24.75 10.59
CA LYS A 471 8.96 -25.15 9.51
C LYS A 471 9.43 -24.80 8.10
N THR A 472 10.42 -23.90 7.95
CA THR A 472 11.04 -23.61 6.65
C THR A 472 12.22 -24.51 6.32
N GLN A 473 12.71 -25.33 7.26
CA GLN A 473 13.79 -26.26 6.96
C GLN A 473 13.33 -27.35 5.97
N PRO A 474 14.21 -27.81 5.05
CA PRO A 474 13.87 -28.88 4.13
C PRO A 474 13.40 -30.14 4.87
N GLY A 475 12.16 -30.58 4.59
CA GLY A 475 11.55 -31.73 5.28
C GLY A 475 10.92 -31.42 6.63
N LYS A 476 10.97 -30.16 7.09
CA LYS A 476 10.43 -29.70 8.39
C LYS A 476 10.96 -30.56 9.53
N ASN A 477 10.12 -31.01 10.46
CA ASN A 477 10.48 -31.88 11.57
C ASN A 477 11.74 -31.40 12.31
N ALA A 478 11.84 -30.10 12.53
CA ALA A 478 13.04 -29.46 13.05
C ALA A 478 12.80 -28.86 14.44
N ILE A 479 13.88 -28.80 15.21
CA ILE A 479 13.93 -28.09 16.48
C ILE A 479 14.86 -26.89 16.31
N VAL A 480 14.34 -25.69 16.56
CA VAL A 480 15.11 -24.44 16.44
C VAL A 480 14.96 -23.62 17.71
N GLY A 481 16.09 -23.21 18.28
CA GLY A 481 16.15 -22.23 19.36
C GLY A 481 16.70 -20.91 18.85
N ILE A 482 16.10 -19.78 19.24
CA ILE A 482 16.66 -18.46 18.95
C ILE A 482 16.63 -17.53 20.16
N GLU A 483 17.52 -16.57 20.13
CA GLU A 483 17.58 -15.42 21.02
C GLU A 483 17.71 -14.14 20.18
N LEU A 484 16.93 -13.11 20.52
CA LEU A 484 17.04 -11.77 19.96
C LEU A 484 17.84 -10.91 20.96
N CYS A 485 19.10 -10.67 20.65
CA CYS A 485 19.99 -9.81 21.42
C CYS A 485 19.85 -8.34 21.03
#